data_AF-A0AA91Z7Q5-F1
#
_entry.id   AF-A0AA91Z7Q5-F1
#
_cell.length_a   1.000
_cell.length_b   1.000
_cell.length_c   1.000
_cell.angle_alpha   90.00
_cell.angle_beta   90.00
_cell.angle_gamma   90.00
#
_symmetry.space_group_name_H-M   'P 1'
#
loop_
_entity.id
_entity.type
_entity.pdbx_description
1 polymer ?
#
loop_
_entity_poly.entity_id
_entity_poly.type
_entity_poly.pdbx_seq_one_letter_code
_entity_poly.pdbx_strand_id
1 'polypeptide(L)'
;RLNQLHLTKFRLKFPFTAPTRVVRKAWTQEKLNEKWAESQWSKKLENKEKRAQMTDYDRFKLSSARVKRNRARTPVFKSLKA
;
A
#
# COMPACT_ATOMS: atom_id res chain seq x y z
N ARG A 1 -2.75 21.39 10.45
CA ARG A 1 -1.42 21.79 11.01
C ARG A 1 -0.37 20.79 10.54
N LEU A 2 0.91 21.16 10.43
CA LEU A 2 1.98 20.29 9.90
C LEU A 2 2.09 18.94 10.65
N ASN A 3 1.72 18.91 11.93
CA ASN A 3 1.68 17.71 12.78
C ASN A 3 0.68 16.63 12.33
N GLN A 4 -0.25 16.94 11.41
CA GLN A 4 -1.25 16.00 10.87
C GLN A 4 -0.79 15.37 9.54
N LEU A 5 0.42 15.68 9.07
CA LEU A 5 0.94 15.22 7.79
C LEU A 5 2.15 14.30 8.00
N HIS A 6 2.19 13.22 7.24
CA HIS A 6 3.34 12.33 7.17
C HIS A 6 4.03 12.47 5.81
N LEU A 7 5.33 12.75 5.83
CA LEU A 7 6.13 12.85 4.61
C LEU A 7 6.32 11.47 3.97
N THR A 8 6.13 11.40 2.66
CA THR A 8 6.45 10.20 1.86
C THR A 8 7.89 10.27 1.35
N LYS A 9 8.43 9.13 0.90
CA LYS A 9 9.79 9.09 0.32
C LYS A 9 9.91 9.82 -1.02
N PHE A 10 8.79 10.15 -1.65
CA PHE A 10 8.77 10.71 -3.00
C PHE A 10 9.00 12.22 -2.95
N ARG A 11 9.87 12.71 -3.82
CA ARG A 11 10.23 14.13 -3.91
C ARG A 11 10.07 14.61 -5.34
N LEU A 12 9.23 15.64 -5.51
CA LEU A 12 9.09 16.40 -6.76
C LEU A 12 9.84 17.72 -6.64
N LYS A 13 10.63 18.08 -7.65
CA LYS A 13 11.31 19.39 -7.70
C LYS A 13 10.48 20.36 -8.54
N PHE A 14 10.01 21.43 -7.93
CA PHE A 14 9.31 22.53 -8.60
C PHE A 14 9.66 23.88 -7.95
N PRO A 15 9.46 25.01 -8.63
CA PRO A 15 9.75 26.34 -8.07
C PRO A 15 8.94 26.64 -6.81
N PHE A 16 9.55 27.33 -5.85
CA PHE A 16 8.85 27.88 -4.69
C PHE A 16 7.77 28.87 -5.20
N THR A 17 6.52 28.68 -4.79
CA THR A 17 5.33 29.43 -5.28
C THR A 17 4.79 29.01 -6.66
N ALA A 18 5.13 27.82 -7.15
CA ALA A 18 4.57 27.33 -8.42
C ALA A 18 3.02 27.19 -8.36
N PRO A 19 2.30 27.59 -9.42
CA PRO A 19 0.85 27.40 -9.48
C PRO A 19 0.47 25.93 -9.66
N THR A 20 -0.75 25.56 -9.25
CA THR A 20 -1.27 24.18 -9.28
C THR A 20 -1.11 23.50 -10.64
N ARG A 21 -1.20 24.27 -11.73
CA ARG A 21 -0.99 23.77 -13.11
C ARG A 21 0.42 23.20 -13.31
N VAL A 22 1.45 23.87 -12.79
CA VAL A 22 2.85 23.43 -12.92
C VAL A 22 3.10 22.20 -12.06
N VAL A 23 2.58 22.20 -10.82
CA VAL A 23 2.67 21.05 -9.91
C VAL A 23 2.00 19.82 -10.52
N ARG A 24 0.81 19.97 -11.12
CA ARG A 24 0.10 18.87 -11.77
C ARG A 24 0.88 18.31 -12.96
N LYS A 25 1.49 19.17 -13.79
CA LYS A 25 2.34 18.73 -14.90
C LYS A 25 3.53 17.91 -14.41
N ALA A 26 4.25 18.39 -13.40
CA ALA A 26 5.38 17.66 -12.80
C ALA A 26 4.92 16.32 -12.19
N TRP A 27 3.77 16.32 -11.51
CA TRP A 27 3.17 15.12 -10.93
C TRP A 27 2.84 14.05 -11.97
N THR A 28 2.26 14.45 -13.10
CA THR A 28 1.94 13.52 -14.21
C THR A 28 3.19 13.05 -14.94
N GLN A 29 4.17 13.94 -15.14
CA GLN A 29 5.42 13.60 -15.83
C GLN A 29 6.24 12.56 -15.07
N GLU A 30 6.31 12.67 -13.74
CA GLU A 30 7.02 11.69 -12.92
C GLU A 30 6.22 10.41 -12.63
N LYS A 31 4.97 10.32 -13.11
CA LYS A 31 4.03 9.20 -12.85
C LYS A 31 3.94 8.86 -11.36
N LEU A 32 3.83 9.89 -10.53
CA LEU A 32 3.93 9.72 -9.08
C LEU A 32 2.78 8.85 -8.51
N ASN A 33 1.60 8.88 -9.12
CA ASN A 33 0.48 8.03 -8.72
C ASN A 33 0.79 6.53 -8.86
N GLU A 34 1.46 6.13 -9.94
CA GLU A 34 1.84 4.74 -10.19
C GLU A 34 2.90 4.30 -9.15
N LYS A 35 3.94 5.13 -8.98
CA LYS A 35 4.98 4.90 -7.97
C LYS A 35 4.42 4.83 -6.55
N TRP A 36 3.42 5.66 -6.24
CA TRP A 36 2.71 5.62 -4.97
C TRP A 36 1.92 4.33 -4.81
N ALA A 37 1.12 3.93 -5.82
CA ALA A 37 0.34 2.70 -5.79
C ALA A 37 1.20 1.43 -5.63
N GLU A 38 2.38 1.41 -6.24
CA GLU A 38 3.33 0.30 -6.09
C GLU A 38 3.96 0.22 -4.69
N SER A 39 4.02 1.36 -3.99
CA SER A 39 4.70 1.47 -2.71
C SER A 39 4.08 0.55 -1.65
N GLN A 40 4.94 -0.04 -0.81
CA GLN A 40 4.49 -0.86 0.32
C GLN A 40 3.63 -0.07 1.31
N TRP A 41 3.85 1.25 1.42
CA TRP A 41 3.05 2.08 2.29
C TRP A 41 1.62 2.25 1.77
N SER A 42 1.44 2.56 0.49
CA SER A 42 0.13 2.63 -0.14
C SER A 42 -0.63 1.30 -0.02
N LYS A 43 0.04 0.18 -0.34
CA LYS A 43 -0.53 -1.17 -0.19
C LYS A 43 -0.97 -1.47 1.25
N LYS A 44 -0.22 -1.00 2.26
CA LYS A 44 -0.61 -1.16 3.68
C LYS A 44 -1.85 -0.32 4.02
N LEU A 45 -1.94 0.90 3.50
CA LEU A 45 -3.08 1.78 3.71
C LEU A 45 -4.35 1.20 3.07
N GLU A 46 -4.25 0.78 1.80
CA GLU A 46 -5.34 0.12 1.07
C GLU A 46 -5.79 -1.17 1.79
N ASN A 47 -4.86 -1.97 2.30
CA ASN A 47 -5.21 -3.16 3.09
C ASN A 47 -5.94 -2.80 4.39
N LYS A 48 -5.60 -1.67 5.03
CA LYS A 48 -6.30 -1.20 6.23
C LYS A 48 -7.73 -0.79 5.90
N GLU A 49 -7.92 -0.08 4.79
CA GLU A 49 -9.23 0.31 4.29
C GLU A 49 -10.10 -0.91 3.91
N LYS A 50 -9.56 -1.86 3.15
CA LYS A 50 -10.25 -3.12 2.81
C LYS A 50 -10.64 -3.93 4.04
N ARG A 51 -9.81 -3.93 5.10
CA ARG A 51 -10.15 -4.59 6.36
C ARG A 51 -11.28 -3.88 7.12
N ALA A 52 -11.32 -2.55 7.06
CA ALA A 52 -12.39 -1.78 7.68
C ALA A 52 -13.74 -2.01 6.97
N GLN A 53 -13.72 -2.15 5.64
CA GLN A 53 -14.90 -2.40 4.81
C GLN A 53 -15.36 -3.87 4.80
N MET A 54 -14.61 -4.79 5.41
CA MET A 54 -14.83 -6.23 5.31
C MET A 54 -16.08 -6.67 6.08
N THR A 55 -16.98 -7.40 5.40
CA THR A 55 -18.16 -8.02 6.03
C THR A 55 -17.78 -9.30 6.79
N ASP A 56 -18.67 -9.79 7.65
CA ASP A 56 -18.43 -11.03 8.41
C ASP A 56 -18.18 -12.24 7.51
N TYR A 57 -18.97 -12.37 6.44
CA TYR A 57 -18.78 -13.42 5.44
C TYR A 57 -17.40 -13.34 4.74
N ASP A 58 -16.91 -12.13 4.44
CA ASP A 58 -15.58 -11.94 3.88
C ASP A 58 -14.46 -12.34 4.85
N ARG A 59 -14.65 -12.12 6.16
CA ARG A 59 -13.71 -12.57 7.20
C ARG A 59 -13.68 -14.10 7.28
N PHE A 60 -14.83 -14.76 7.18
CA PHE A 60 -14.90 -16.22 7.12
C PHE A 60 -14.13 -16.78 5.91
N LYS A 61 -14.35 -16.23 4.72
CA LYS A 61 -13.60 -16.61 3.50
C LYS A 61 -12.09 -16.42 3.67
N LEU A 62 -11.67 -15.28 4.23
CA LEU A 62 -10.26 -14.99 4.48
C LEU A 62 -9.62 -15.99 5.45
N SER A 63 -10.33 -16.35 6.53
CA SER A 63 -9.85 -17.33 7.52
C SER A 63 -9.65 -18.71 6.87
N SER A 64 -10.66 -19.20 6.14
CA SER A 64 -10.57 -20.47 5.42
C SER A 64 -9.39 -20.50 4.42
N ALA A 65 -9.20 -19.42 3.65
CA ALA A 65 -8.09 -19.31 2.71
C ALA A 65 -6.72 -19.32 3.41
N ARG A 66 -6.60 -18.65 4.57
CA ARG A 66 -5.37 -18.66 5.38
C ARG A 66 -5.03 -20.04 5.91
N VAL A 67 -6.02 -20.80 6.40
CA VAL A 67 -5.81 -22.17 6.89
C VAL A 67 -5.29 -23.06 5.77
N LYS A 68 -5.93 -23.03 4.58
CA LYS A 68 -5.48 -23.80 3.41
C LYS A 68 -4.03 -23.47 3.02
N ARG A 69 -3.69 -22.18 2.92
CA ARG A 69 -2.32 -21.73 2.62
C ARG A 69 -1.32 -22.20 3.67
N ASN A 70 -1.65 -22.10 4.95
CA ASN A 70 -0.74 -22.47 6.03
C ASN A 70 -0.49 -23.99 6.07
N ARG A 71 -1.48 -24.82 5.74
CA ARG A 71 -1.31 -26.28 5.62
C ARG A 71 -0.25 -26.64 4.56
N ALA A 72 -0.23 -25.96 3.41
CA ALA A 72 0.77 -26.19 2.38
C ALA A 72 2.14 -25.56 2.72
N ARG A 73 2.14 -24.34 3.30
CA ARG A 73 3.38 -23.61 3.61
C ARG A 73 4.19 -24.23 4.75
N THR A 74 3.51 -24.73 5.78
CA THR A 74 4.17 -25.14 7.04
C THR A 74 5.12 -26.34 6.86
N PRO A 75 4.74 -27.41 6.13
CA PRO A 75 5.65 -28.53 5.85
C PRO A 75 6.92 -28.08 5.10
N VAL A 76 6.76 -27.28 4.04
CA VAL A 76 7.89 -26.76 3.23
C VAL A 76 8.81 -25.86 4.07
N PHE A 77 8.24 -24.99 4.90
CA PHE A 77 9.04 -24.16 5.79
C PHE A 77 9.84 -25.01 6.81
N LYS A 78 9.24 -26.08 7.33
CA LYS A 78 9.93 -26.99 8.25
C LYS A 78 11.05 -27.76 7.56
N SER A 79 10.84 -28.23 6.32
CA SER A 79 11.88 -28.94 5.55
C SER A 79 13.05 -28.04 5.13
N LEU A 80 12.82 -26.73 4.95
CA LEU A 80 13.87 -25.75 4.63
C LEU A 80 14.64 -25.24 5.86
N LYS A 81 14.09 -25.45 7.06
CA LYS A 81 14.68 -25.01 8.33
C LYS A 81 15.59 -26.08 8.94
N ALA A 82 15.29 -27.35 8.66
CA ALA A 82 16.17 -28.48 8.96
C ALA A 82 17.39 -28.44 8.05
#